data_AF-A0A3R6AYK6-F1
#
_entry.id   AF-A0A3R6AYK6-F1
#
_cell.length_a   1.000
_cell.length_b   1.000
_cell.length_c   1.000
_cell.angle_alpha   90.00
_cell.angle_beta   90.00
_cell.angle_gamma   90.00
#
_symmetry.space_group_name_H-M   'P 1'
#
loop_
_entity.id
_entity.type
_entity.pdbx_description
1 polymer ?
#
loop_
_entity_poly.entity_id
_entity_poly.type
_entity_poly.pdbx_seq_one_letter_code
_entity_poly.pdbx_strand_id
1 'polypeptide(L)'
;MFGRLTAFLLVSVLAFASARADEGDYLMGLNAYKDGLNSVARMGFEAYLADSPNQADKHYAEYLMYRILLEDGDFEGAYSYFIKIEGVKDSRFDQNVIKGDKMRFLIRKDCSEAKKELLAGTSAAGAALYTESDCPMDSQAAKSVAAVSNDSKVLLSAASKVQGDFKAVEALFSGINPKNLTAGQAKYFGVLFYKNGSYDYFWKVYGVYKDADMVSLALDRLWSIKDYKGYISGFEANRKSYSLESGAFCRAVESYKQTGADFDCALLDGCIKDKNADFAKTKTACLIKSGKPNLDADIDSFGSAVSGVCEYVPYMIDKNLYDGKSFGEFAACPNKFDIAELLYRKKRFGRLLEVASKGTDDRDYYYTALAHIGMGDRNKASAAAQKIKNADLKAYLSGQVK
;
A
#
# COMPACT_ATOMS: atom_id res chain seq x y z
N MET A 1 46.82 -86.37 -13.90
CA MET A 1 45.54 -86.27 -13.17
C MET A 1 44.90 -84.89 -13.39
N PHE A 2 44.55 -84.58 -14.64
CA PHE A 2 43.96 -83.28 -15.04
C PHE A 2 42.42 -83.25 -14.95
N GLY A 3 41.78 -84.33 -14.46
CA GLY A 3 40.31 -84.46 -14.41
C GLY A 3 39.63 -83.99 -13.12
N ARG A 4 40.39 -83.51 -12.12
CA ARG A 4 39.81 -83.03 -10.83
C ARG A 4 39.74 -81.50 -10.71
N LEU A 5 40.50 -80.76 -11.51
CA LEU A 5 40.49 -79.29 -11.50
C LEU A 5 39.39 -78.70 -12.40
N THR A 6 39.07 -79.36 -13.51
CA THR A 6 37.97 -78.95 -14.40
C THR A 6 36.58 -79.20 -13.81
N ALA A 7 36.42 -80.23 -12.97
CA ALA A 7 35.17 -80.49 -12.27
C ALA A 7 34.89 -79.48 -11.14
N PHE A 8 35.93 -79.01 -10.43
CA PHE A 8 35.79 -78.01 -9.36
C PHE A 8 35.51 -76.61 -9.89
N LEU A 9 36.02 -76.28 -11.09
CA LEU A 9 35.74 -75.03 -11.80
C LEU A 9 34.35 -75.02 -12.44
N LEU A 10 33.84 -76.16 -12.95
CA LEU A 10 32.46 -76.22 -13.45
C LEU A 10 31.41 -76.14 -12.33
N VAL A 11 31.67 -76.74 -11.15
CA VAL A 11 30.73 -76.68 -10.01
C VAL A 11 30.72 -75.31 -9.34
N SER A 12 31.85 -74.59 -9.32
CA SER A 12 31.88 -73.21 -8.83
C SER A 12 31.30 -72.21 -9.83
N VAL A 13 31.44 -72.41 -11.15
CA VAL A 13 30.76 -71.58 -12.16
C VAL A 13 29.24 -71.85 -12.25
N LEU A 14 28.78 -73.05 -11.92
CA LEU A 14 27.33 -73.36 -11.79
C LEU A 14 26.71 -72.86 -10.47
N ALA A 15 27.50 -72.70 -9.40
CA ALA A 15 27.05 -72.11 -8.14
C ALA A 15 26.94 -70.57 -8.19
N PHE A 16 27.66 -69.92 -9.10
CA PHE A 16 27.51 -68.48 -9.39
C PHE A 16 26.38 -68.17 -10.39
N ALA A 17 25.72 -69.18 -10.95
CA ALA A 17 24.69 -69.02 -11.98
C ALA A 17 23.25 -69.13 -11.45
N SER A 18 23.02 -69.15 -10.13
CA SER A 18 21.66 -69.07 -9.57
C SER A 18 21.65 -68.64 -8.10
N ALA A 19 22.11 -67.42 -7.81
CA ALA A 19 21.60 -66.71 -6.65
C ALA A 19 20.15 -66.34 -6.96
N ARG A 20 19.24 -67.29 -6.80
CA ARG A 20 17.80 -67.00 -6.80
C ARG A 20 17.55 -66.05 -5.64
N ALA A 21 16.75 -65.00 -5.86
CA ALA A 21 16.35 -64.12 -4.77
C ALA A 21 15.85 -64.96 -3.59
N ASP A 22 16.58 -64.86 -2.48
CA ASP A 22 16.28 -65.64 -1.28
C ASP A 22 15.22 -64.89 -0.49
N GLU A 23 14.23 -65.63 0.02
CA GLU A 23 13.27 -65.12 0.99
C GLU A 23 14.00 -64.54 2.22
N GLY A 24 15.22 -65.02 2.49
CA GLY A 24 16.14 -64.46 3.47
C GLY A 24 16.50 -62.98 3.27
N ASP A 25 16.76 -62.53 2.03
CA ASP A 25 17.12 -61.14 1.75
C ASP A 25 15.93 -60.20 1.97
N TYR A 26 14.73 -60.65 1.58
CA TYR A 26 13.48 -59.95 1.85
C TYR A 26 13.19 -59.82 3.35
N LEU A 27 13.30 -60.92 4.10
CA LEU A 27 13.08 -60.92 5.55
C LEU A 27 14.13 -60.08 6.29
N MET A 28 15.39 -60.13 5.85
CA MET A 28 16.45 -59.25 6.37
C MET A 28 16.09 -57.78 6.14
N GLY A 29 15.69 -57.42 4.91
CA GLY A 29 15.27 -56.08 4.55
C GLY A 29 14.09 -55.59 5.41
N LEU A 30 13.07 -56.43 5.58
CA LEU A 30 11.88 -56.11 6.38
C LEU A 30 12.20 -55.90 7.86
N ASN A 31 13.02 -56.75 8.46
CA ASN A 31 13.38 -56.62 9.87
C ASN A 31 14.26 -55.40 10.10
N ALA A 32 15.25 -55.17 9.23
CA ALA A 32 16.07 -53.97 9.28
C ALA A 32 15.23 -52.69 9.14
N TYR A 33 14.24 -52.67 8.24
CA TYR A 33 13.33 -51.53 8.10
C TYR A 33 12.50 -51.29 9.37
N LYS A 34 11.95 -52.36 9.96
CA LYS A 34 11.21 -52.27 11.24
C LYS A 34 12.07 -51.74 12.38
N ASP A 35 13.36 -52.09 12.39
CA ASP A 35 14.34 -51.64 13.38
C ASP A 35 14.90 -50.24 13.08
N GLY A 36 14.46 -49.59 11.99
CA GLY A 36 14.92 -48.26 11.58
C GLY A 36 16.32 -48.23 10.95
N LEU A 37 16.87 -49.39 10.57
CA LEU A 37 18.17 -49.55 9.93
C LEU A 37 18.05 -49.42 8.40
N ASN A 38 17.68 -48.24 7.92
CA ASN A 38 17.36 -47.98 6.51
C ASN A 38 18.47 -48.38 5.51
N SER A 39 19.74 -48.21 5.86
CA SER A 39 20.87 -48.63 5.00
C SER A 39 20.96 -50.16 4.85
N VAL A 40 20.69 -50.90 5.93
CA VAL A 40 20.66 -52.37 5.94
C VAL A 40 19.41 -52.88 5.23
N ALA A 41 18.28 -52.22 5.47
CA ALA A 41 17.02 -52.52 4.79
C ALA A 41 17.17 -52.39 3.27
N ARG A 42 17.79 -51.29 2.81
CA ARG A 42 18.07 -51.03 1.41
C ARG A 42 18.90 -52.13 0.76
N MET A 43 20.00 -52.56 1.40
CA MET A 43 20.84 -53.64 0.87
C MET A 43 20.05 -54.95 0.70
N GLY A 44 19.24 -55.31 1.70
CA GLY A 44 18.39 -56.51 1.62
C GLY A 44 17.34 -56.44 0.52
N PHE A 45 16.67 -55.30 0.38
CA PHE A 45 15.68 -55.11 -0.69
C PHE A 45 16.32 -55.04 -2.08
N GLU A 46 17.48 -54.40 -2.27
CA GLU A 46 18.19 -54.38 -3.57
C GLU A 46 18.57 -55.80 -4.02
N ALA A 47 19.12 -56.61 -3.11
CA ALA A 47 19.45 -58.01 -3.38
C ALA A 47 18.19 -58.83 -3.74
N TYR A 48 17.11 -58.66 -2.97
CA TYR A 48 15.85 -59.34 -3.23
C TYR A 48 15.24 -58.94 -4.58
N LEU A 49 15.27 -57.66 -4.95
CA LEU A 49 14.64 -57.14 -6.16
C LEU A 49 15.38 -57.52 -7.45
N ALA A 50 16.66 -57.93 -7.38
CA ALA A 50 17.45 -58.34 -8.53
C ALA A 50 16.87 -59.57 -9.26
N ASP A 51 16.41 -60.58 -8.51
CA ASP A 51 15.96 -61.87 -9.04
C ASP A 51 14.61 -62.35 -8.44
N SER A 52 13.79 -61.41 -7.94
CA SER A 52 12.56 -61.71 -7.18
C SER A 52 11.53 -62.56 -7.94
N PRO A 53 11.12 -63.74 -7.43
CA PRO A 53 10.12 -64.60 -8.04
C PRO A 53 8.67 -64.31 -7.59
N ASN A 54 8.48 -63.66 -6.43
CA ASN A 54 7.16 -63.39 -5.84
C ASN A 54 6.73 -61.95 -6.11
N GLN A 55 5.69 -61.77 -6.92
CA GLN A 55 5.23 -60.45 -7.33
C GLN A 55 4.65 -59.60 -6.18
N ALA A 56 3.98 -60.21 -5.21
CA ALA A 56 3.40 -59.46 -4.09
C ALA A 56 4.50 -58.90 -3.18
N ASP A 57 5.49 -59.73 -2.83
CA ASP A 57 6.60 -59.30 -1.98
C ASP A 57 7.56 -58.37 -2.73
N LYS A 58 7.71 -58.55 -4.05
CA LYS A 58 8.39 -57.59 -4.91
C LYS A 58 7.76 -56.20 -4.81
N HIS A 59 6.45 -56.06 -5.01
CA HIS A 59 5.78 -54.76 -4.93
C HIS A 59 5.93 -54.13 -3.54
N TYR A 60 5.92 -54.92 -2.46
CA TYR A 60 6.13 -54.39 -1.11
C TYR A 60 7.58 -53.98 -0.84
N ALA A 61 8.56 -54.73 -1.34
CA ALA A 61 9.95 -54.31 -1.30
C ALA A 61 10.19 -53.03 -2.12
N GLU A 62 9.57 -52.88 -3.31
CA GLU A 62 9.61 -51.65 -4.11
C GLU A 62 8.96 -50.47 -3.36
N TYR A 63 7.85 -50.72 -2.65
CA TYR A 63 7.21 -49.72 -1.79
C TYR A 63 8.14 -49.23 -0.68
N LEU A 64 8.76 -50.14 0.06
CA LEU A 64 9.68 -49.78 1.14
C LEU A 64 10.97 -49.13 0.62
N MET A 65 11.48 -49.58 -0.52
CA MET A 65 12.62 -48.95 -1.19
C MET A 65 12.35 -47.50 -1.57
N TYR A 66 11.18 -47.20 -2.16
CA TYR A 66 10.85 -45.81 -2.46
C TYR A 66 10.80 -44.96 -1.17
N ARG A 67 10.22 -45.50 -0.09
CA ARG A 67 10.10 -44.79 1.19
C ARG A 67 11.46 -44.47 1.80
N ILE A 68 12.36 -45.46 1.85
CA ILE A 68 13.72 -45.29 2.34
C ILE A 68 14.46 -44.22 1.52
N LEU A 69 14.44 -44.34 0.19
CA LEU A 69 15.13 -43.41 -0.69
C LEU A 69 14.57 -41.98 -0.59
N LEU A 70 13.25 -41.85 -0.39
CA LEU A 70 12.62 -40.55 -0.21
C LEU A 70 12.99 -39.91 1.15
N GLU A 71 13.15 -40.72 2.20
CA GLU A 71 13.65 -40.30 3.52
C GLU A 71 15.13 -39.87 3.45
N ASP A 72 15.94 -40.58 2.66
CA ASP A 72 17.36 -40.28 2.44
C ASP A 72 17.58 -39.08 1.49
N GLY A 73 16.51 -38.55 0.89
CA GLY A 73 16.56 -37.42 -0.03
C GLY A 73 16.97 -37.79 -1.47
N ASP A 74 17.07 -39.07 -1.81
CA ASP A 74 17.29 -39.56 -3.18
C ASP A 74 15.97 -39.60 -3.96
N PHE A 75 15.58 -38.43 -4.49
CA PHE A 75 14.31 -38.27 -5.21
C PHE A 75 14.24 -39.05 -6.53
N GLU A 76 15.34 -39.13 -7.29
CA GLU A 76 15.35 -39.84 -8.57
C GLU A 76 15.28 -41.36 -8.34
N GLY A 77 16.05 -41.87 -7.39
CA GLY A 77 15.97 -43.26 -6.95
C GLY A 77 14.58 -43.60 -6.45
N ALA A 78 14.03 -42.80 -5.52
CA ALA A 78 12.69 -43.03 -4.99
C ALA A 78 11.61 -43.04 -6.08
N TYR A 79 11.66 -42.09 -7.03
CA TYR A 79 10.69 -42.04 -8.12
C TYR A 79 10.74 -43.30 -9.00
N SER A 80 11.95 -43.83 -9.26
CA SER A 80 12.12 -45.04 -10.09
C SER A 80 11.43 -46.27 -9.51
N TYR A 81 11.30 -46.35 -8.18
CA TYR A 81 10.53 -47.39 -7.50
C TYR A 81 9.05 -47.03 -7.38
N PHE A 82 8.74 -45.75 -7.12
CA PHE A 82 7.36 -45.27 -7.02
C PHE A 82 6.51 -45.62 -8.25
N ILE A 83 7.03 -45.38 -9.46
CA ILE A 83 6.28 -45.66 -10.71
C ILE A 83 5.96 -47.15 -10.92
N LYS A 84 6.71 -48.06 -10.27
CA LYS A 84 6.48 -49.51 -10.37
C LYS A 84 5.33 -49.96 -9.46
N ILE A 85 5.10 -49.22 -8.38
CA ILE A 85 4.07 -49.52 -7.38
C ILE A 85 2.83 -48.62 -7.50
N GLU A 86 2.90 -47.56 -8.30
CA GLU A 86 1.77 -46.68 -8.56
C GLU A 86 0.61 -47.47 -9.22
N GLY A 87 -0.56 -47.45 -8.59
CA GLY A 87 -1.75 -48.17 -9.07
C GLY A 87 -1.81 -49.65 -8.66
N VAL A 88 -0.78 -50.19 -8.01
CA VAL A 88 -0.82 -51.53 -7.43
C VAL A 88 -1.70 -51.54 -6.17
N LYS A 89 -2.63 -52.50 -6.12
CA LYS A 89 -3.51 -52.71 -4.97
C LYS A 89 -2.89 -53.70 -4.00
N ASP A 90 -2.13 -53.18 -3.04
CA ASP A 90 -1.59 -53.95 -1.92
C ASP A 90 -2.07 -53.35 -0.59
N SER A 91 -2.65 -54.19 0.27
CA SER A 91 -3.17 -53.77 1.58
C SER A 91 -2.10 -53.27 2.55
N ARG A 92 -0.82 -53.60 2.29
CA ARG A 92 0.32 -53.16 3.10
C ARG A 92 0.76 -51.73 2.76
N PHE A 93 0.27 -51.17 1.65
CA PHE A 93 0.62 -49.81 1.23
C PHE A 93 -0.22 -48.78 1.98
N ASP A 94 0.44 -47.74 2.50
CA ASP A 94 -0.26 -46.53 2.91
C ASP A 94 -0.65 -45.72 1.67
N GLN A 95 -1.90 -45.90 1.24
CA GLN A 95 -2.47 -45.23 0.07
C GLN A 95 -2.59 -43.71 0.24
N ASN A 96 -2.68 -43.20 1.47
CA ASN A 96 -2.69 -41.75 1.70
C ASN A 96 -1.29 -41.16 1.49
N VAL A 97 -0.27 -41.87 1.94
CA VAL A 97 1.13 -41.47 1.72
C VAL A 97 1.49 -41.54 0.23
N ILE A 98 1.13 -42.63 -0.46
CA ILE A 98 1.36 -42.75 -1.92
C ILE A 98 0.75 -41.57 -2.68
N LYS A 99 -0.49 -41.19 -2.36
CA LYS A 99 -1.15 -40.03 -3.01
C LYS A 99 -0.43 -38.71 -2.72
N GLY A 100 0.04 -38.50 -1.49
CA GLY A 100 0.82 -37.31 -1.13
C GLY A 100 2.17 -37.26 -1.84
N ASP A 101 2.89 -38.38 -1.85
CA ASP A 101 4.21 -38.51 -2.48
C ASP A 101 4.13 -38.41 -4.01
N LYS A 102 3.04 -38.89 -4.62
CA LYS A 102 2.78 -38.69 -6.06
C LYS A 102 2.89 -37.21 -6.42
N MET A 103 2.16 -36.35 -5.70
CA MET A 103 2.23 -34.91 -5.94
C MET A 103 3.65 -34.38 -5.72
N ARG A 104 4.33 -34.83 -4.66
CA ARG A 104 5.73 -34.44 -4.34
C ARG A 104 6.72 -34.76 -5.47
N PHE A 105 6.51 -35.86 -6.19
CA PHE A 105 7.29 -36.21 -7.37
C PHE A 105 6.90 -35.37 -8.59
N LEU A 106 5.61 -35.28 -8.88
CA LEU A 106 5.11 -34.61 -10.07
C LEU A 106 5.49 -33.13 -10.11
N ILE A 107 5.38 -32.40 -8.99
CA ILE A 107 5.73 -30.97 -8.93
C ILE A 107 7.20 -30.67 -9.28
N ARG A 108 8.09 -31.68 -9.21
CA ARG A 108 9.51 -31.54 -9.54
C ARG A 108 9.85 -31.98 -10.96
N LYS A 109 9.08 -32.92 -11.50
CA LYS A 109 9.36 -33.56 -12.80
C LYS A 109 8.52 -33.00 -13.93
N ASP A 110 7.23 -32.82 -13.69
CA ASP A 110 6.28 -32.43 -14.72
C ASP A 110 5.10 -31.68 -14.10
N CYS A 111 5.13 -30.35 -14.20
CA CYS A 111 4.05 -29.50 -13.72
C CYS A 111 2.72 -29.70 -14.45
N SER A 112 2.73 -30.21 -15.69
CA SER A 112 1.51 -30.54 -16.42
C SER A 112 0.81 -31.74 -15.79
N GLU A 113 1.56 -32.80 -15.49
CA GLU A 113 1.03 -33.99 -14.79
C GLU A 113 0.67 -33.67 -13.33
N ALA A 114 1.45 -32.84 -12.64
CA ALA A 114 1.10 -32.36 -11.30
C ALA A 114 -0.25 -31.61 -11.31
N LYS A 115 -0.48 -30.78 -12.32
CA LYS A 115 -1.75 -30.08 -12.50
C LYS A 115 -2.89 -31.05 -12.77
N LYS A 116 -2.69 -32.07 -13.62
CA LYS A 116 -3.72 -33.10 -13.87
C LYS A 116 -4.10 -33.85 -12.59
N GLU A 117 -3.11 -34.20 -11.78
CA GLU A 117 -3.33 -34.85 -10.48
C GLU A 117 -4.11 -33.93 -9.51
N LEU A 118 -3.77 -32.63 -9.47
CA LEU A 118 -4.52 -31.64 -8.70
C LEU A 118 -5.99 -31.57 -9.14
N LEU A 119 -6.23 -31.50 -10.45
CA LEU A 119 -7.57 -31.41 -11.04
C LEU A 119 -8.40 -32.68 -10.84
N ALA A 120 -7.77 -33.85 -10.77
CA ALA A 120 -8.43 -35.13 -10.56
C ALA A 120 -8.97 -35.32 -9.13
N GLY A 121 -8.65 -34.40 -8.20
CA GLY A 121 -9.12 -34.43 -6.82
C GLY A 121 -8.05 -34.92 -5.83
N THR A 122 -6.97 -34.14 -5.71
CA THR A 122 -5.91 -34.41 -4.72
C THR A 122 -6.35 -34.08 -3.28
N SER A 123 -5.55 -34.49 -2.30
CA SER A 123 -5.77 -34.16 -0.88
C SER A 123 -5.37 -32.72 -0.55
N ALA A 124 -5.81 -32.20 0.60
CA ALA A 124 -5.37 -30.88 1.08
C ALA A 124 -3.83 -30.76 1.19
N ALA A 125 -3.15 -31.85 1.58
CA ALA A 125 -1.69 -31.91 1.63
C ALA A 125 -1.05 -31.85 0.23
N GLY A 126 -1.64 -32.55 -0.75
CA GLY A 126 -1.21 -32.47 -2.15
C GLY A 126 -1.41 -31.07 -2.73
N ALA A 127 -2.54 -30.42 -2.45
CA ALA A 127 -2.77 -29.03 -2.83
C ALA A 127 -1.74 -28.09 -2.20
N ALA A 128 -1.41 -28.25 -0.91
CA ALA A 128 -0.37 -27.47 -0.25
C ALA A 128 0.98 -27.61 -0.95
N LEU A 129 1.43 -28.84 -1.23
CA LEU A 129 2.67 -29.11 -1.97
C LEU A 129 2.69 -28.45 -3.34
N TYR A 130 1.58 -28.53 -4.10
CA TYR A 130 1.46 -27.86 -5.38
C TYR A 130 1.62 -26.33 -5.24
N THR A 131 0.95 -25.73 -4.26
CA THR A 131 1.03 -24.28 -4.02
C THR A 131 2.41 -23.82 -3.54
N GLU A 132 3.21 -24.67 -2.92
CA GLU A 132 4.58 -24.35 -2.50
C GLU A 132 5.60 -24.52 -3.65
N SER A 133 5.30 -25.36 -4.63
CA SER A 133 6.17 -25.66 -5.79
C SER A 133 6.29 -24.54 -6.82
N ASP A 134 7.28 -24.59 -7.70
CA ASP A 134 7.43 -23.64 -8.81
C ASP A 134 6.42 -23.85 -9.97
N CYS A 135 5.48 -24.79 -9.83
CA CYS A 135 4.49 -25.03 -10.87
C CYS A 135 3.55 -23.84 -11.08
N PRO A 136 3.20 -23.50 -12.34
CA PRO A 136 2.31 -22.39 -12.63
C PRO A 136 0.92 -22.55 -12.03
N MET A 137 0.37 -21.46 -11.48
CA MET A 137 -0.99 -21.43 -10.95
C MET A 137 -1.93 -20.71 -11.93
N ASP A 138 -2.74 -21.46 -12.66
CA ASP A 138 -3.81 -20.91 -13.47
C ASP A 138 -5.18 -21.01 -12.78
N SER A 139 -6.22 -20.55 -13.46
CA SER A 139 -7.57 -20.48 -12.89
C SER A 139 -8.21 -21.84 -12.58
N GLN A 140 -7.82 -22.90 -13.29
CA GLN A 140 -8.32 -24.25 -13.02
C GLN A 140 -7.60 -24.84 -11.80
N ALA A 141 -6.28 -24.68 -11.72
CA ALA A 141 -5.50 -25.08 -10.55
C ALA A 141 -5.97 -24.33 -9.30
N ALA A 142 -6.16 -23.01 -9.38
CA ALA A 142 -6.67 -22.17 -8.30
C ALA A 142 -8.02 -22.64 -7.77
N LYS A 143 -8.98 -22.94 -8.66
CA LYS A 143 -10.30 -23.49 -8.27
C LYS A 143 -10.16 -24.82 -7.56
N SER A 144 -9.27 -25.68 -8.03
CA SER A 144 -9.03 -27.01 -7.43
C SER A 144 -8.45 -26.88 -6.03
N VAL A 145 -7.47 -25.99 -5.83
CA VAL A 145 -6.93 -25.69 -4.50
C VAL A 145 -8.01 -25.15 -3.57
N ALA A 146 -8.82 -24.19 -4.02
CA ALA A 146 -9.91 -23.61 -3.25
C ALA A 146 -10.98 -24.64 -2.83
N ALA A 147 -11.21 -25.67 -3.66
CA ALA A 147 -12.21 -26.71 -3.38
C ALA A 147 -11.78 -27.69 -2.28
N VAL A 148 -10.47 -27.86 -2.05
CA VAL A 148 -9.93 -28.90 -1.15
C VAL A 148 -9.19 -28.34 0.08
N SER A 149 -8.91 -27.03 0.12
CA SER A 149 -8.19 -26.39 1.23
C SER A 149 -8.95 -25.23 1.85
N ASN A 150 -9.04 -25.25 3.18
CA ASN A 150 -9.50 -24.13 4.01
C ASN A 150 -8.33 -23.43 4.74
N ASP A 151 -7.09 -23.86 4.51
CA ASP A 151 -5.92 -23.25 5.15
C ASP A 151 -5.59 -21.92 4.48
N SER A 152 -5.68 -20.83 5.24
CA SER A 152 -5.37 -19.49 4.75
C SER A 152 -3.96 -19.37 4.17
N LYS A 153 -2.96 -20.10 4.68
CA LYS A 153 -1.59 -20.06 4.13
C LYS A 153 -1.53 -20.66 2.73
N VAL A 154 -2.21 -21.79 2.52
CA VAL A 154 -2.29 -22.46 1.21
C VAL A 154 -3.03 -21.58 0.20
N LEU A 155 -4.19 -21.05 0.60
CA LEU A 155 -4.99 -20.15 -0.23
C LEU A 155 -4.21 -18.87 -0.59
N LEU A 156 -3.46 -18.30 0.35
CA LEU A 156 -2.65 -17.11 0.13
C LEU A 156 -1.47 -17.38 -0.82
N SER A 157 -0.77 -18.49 -0.62
CA SER A 157 0.31 -18.92 -1.51
C SER A 157 -0.21 -19.10 -2.93
N ALA A 158 -1.34 -19.80 -3.09
CA ALA A 158 -2.00 -19.97 -4.37
C ALA A 158 -2.37 -18.62 -5.01
N ALA A 159 -3.01 -17.74 -4.24
CA ALA A 159 -3.47 -16.43 -4.73
C ALA A 159 -2.30 -15.56 -5.21
N SER A 160 -1.14 -15.65 -4.56
CA SER A 160 0.07 -14.92 -4.95
C SER A 160 0.73 -15.43 -6.24
N LYS A 161 0.46 -16.69 -6.64
CA LYS A 161 1.03 -17.32 -7.83
C LYS A 161 0.17 -17.18 -9.08
N VAL A 162 -1.13 -16.87 -8.92
CA VAL A 162 -2.02 -16.68 -10.07
C VAL A 162 -1.57 -15.47 -10.88
N GLN A 163 -1.30 -15.68 -12.17
CA GLN A 163 -0.92 -14.63 -13.10
C GLN A 163 -2.07 -14.30 -14.06
N GLY A 164 -2.41 -13.02 -14.17
CA GLY A 164 -3.34 -12.51 -15.19
C GLY A 164 -4.83 -12.86 -15.01
N ASP A 165 -5.20 -13.72 -14.05
CA ASP A 165 -6.61 -14.03 -13.73
C ASP A 165 -6.99 -13.52 -12.33
N PHE A 166 -7.45 -12.28 -12.29
CA PHE A 166 -7.84 -11.63 -11.04
C PHE A 166 -9.09 -12.25 -10.39
N LYS A 167 -9.98 -12.87 -11.17
CA LYS A 167 -11.16 -13.55 -10.61
C LYS A 167 -10.77 -14.81 -9.85
N ALA A 168 -9.75 -15.53 -10.32
CA ALA A 168 -9.19 -16.66 -9.59
C ALA A 168 -8.49 -16.21 -8.28
N VAL A 169 -7.78 -15.08 -8.30
CA VAL A 169 -7.21 -14.48 -7.08
C VAL A 169 -8.31 -14.12 -6.07
N GLU A 170 -9.39 -13.46 -6.50
CA GLU A 170 -10.53 -13.11 -5.65
C GLU A 170 -11.19 -14.33 -5.02
N ALA A 171 -11.41 -15.39 -5.81
CA ALA A 171 -12.00 -16.63 -5.33
C ALA A 171 -11.16 -17.27 -4.21
N LEU A 172 -9.84 -17.37 -4.41
CA LEU A 172 -8.92 -17.87 -3.39
C LEU A 172 -8.90 -16.96 -2.15
N PHE A 173 -8.85 -15.65 -2.37
CA PHE A 173 -8.79 -14.67 -1.29
C PHE A 173 -10.06 -14.62 -0.45
N SER A 174 -11.22 -14.99 -1.00
CA SER A 174 -12.49 -15.03 -0.27
C SER A 174 -12.47 -15.96 0.95
N GLY A 175 -11.65 -17.01 0.93
CA GLY A 175 -11.42 -17.92 2.05
C GLY A 175 -10.35 -17.47 3.05
N ILE A 176 -9.74 -16.29 2.84
CA ILE A 176 -8.66 -15.76 3.67
C ILE A 176 -9.22 -14.72 4.63
N ASN A 177 -8.88 -14.83 5.93
CA ASN A 177 -9.13 -13.77 6.89
C ASN A 177 -8.06 -12.67 6.76
N PRO A 178 -8.41 -11.44 6.34
CA PRO A 178 -7.42 -10.37 6.14
C PRO A 178 -6.59 -10.03 7.39
N LYS A 179 -7.12 -10.27 8.59
CA LYS A 179 -6.40 -10.03 9.86
C LYS A 179 -5.16 -10.90 10.04
N ASN A 180 -5.06 -12.01 9.31
CA ASN A 180 -3.94 -12.94 9.38
C ASN A 180 -2.81 -12.60 8.40
N LEU A 181 -2.98 -11.56 7.58
CA LEU A 181 -1.96 -11.14 6.61
C LEU A 181 -0.80 -10.44 7.32
N THR A 182 0.42 -10.70 6.85
CA THR A 182 1.56 -9.83 7.19
C THR A 182 1.41 -8.47 6.50
N ALA A 183 2.11 -7.44 6.99
CA ALA A 183 2.10 -6.12 6.37
C ALA A 183 2.47 -6.16 4.87
N GLY A 184 3.49 -6.95 4.49
CA GLY A 184 3.90 -7.09 3.10
C GLY A 184 2.83 -7.75 2.22
N GLN A 185 2.14 -8.77 2.74
CA GLN A 185 1.03 -9.43 2.04
C GLN A 185 -0.17 -8.51 1.91
N ALA A 186 -0.56 -7.82 2.98
CA ALA A 186 -1.66 -6.87 2.97
C ALA A 186 -1.39 -5.74 1.97
N LYS A 187 -0.17 -5.19 1.93
CA LYS A 187 0.21 -4.19 0.93
C LYS A 187 0.12 -4.74 -0.50
N TYR A 188 0.69 -5.92 -0.76
CA TYR A 188 0.64 -6.55 -2.08
C TYR A 188 -0.80 -6.75 -2.57
N PHE A 189 -1.64 -7.42 -1.78
CA PHE A 189 -3.02 -7.69 -2.16
C PHE A 189 -3.88 -6.44 -2.22
N GLY A 190 -3.68 -5.49 -1.31
CA GLY A 190 -4.37 -4.20 -1.34
C GLY A 190 -4.13 -3.46 -2.66
N VAL A 191 -2.86 -3.31 -3.06
CA VAL A 191 -2.50 -2.67 -4.33
C VAL A 191 -3.01 -3.47 -5.53
N LEU A 192 -2.90 -4.81 -5.49
CA LEU A 192 -3.39 -5.69 -6.54
C LEU A 192 -4.90 -5.52 -6.77
N PHE A 193 -5.70 -5.55 -5.70
CA PHE A 193 -7.15 -5.38 -5.80
C PHE A 193 -7.54 -3.98 -6.26
N TYR A 194 -6.84 -2.94 -5.80
CA TYR A 194 -7.08 -1.58 -6.24
C TYR A 194 -6.88 -1.43 -7.76
N LYS A 195 -5.72 -1.86 -8.27
CA LYS A 195 -5.34 -1.73 -9.68
C LYS A 195 -6.29 -2.44 -10.63
N ASN A 196 -6.96 -3.50 -10.15
CA ASN A 196 -7.86 -4.32 -10.96
C ASN A 196 -9.35 -4.03 -10.73
N GLY A 197 -9.68 -2.99 -9.96
CA GLY A 197 -11.07 -2.58 -9.73
C GLY A 197 -11.84 -3.45 -8.72
N SER A 198 -11.16 -4.36 -8.04
CA SER A 198 -11.72 -5.26 -7.02
C SER A 198 -11.91 -4.55 -5.67
N TYR A 199 -12.65 -3.45 -5.68
CA TYR A 199 -12.67 -2.49 -4.56
C TYR A 199 -13.20 -3.08 -3.24
N ASP A 200 -14.11 -4.06 -3.28
CA ASP A 200 -14.61 -4.72 -2.06
C ASP A 200 -13.48 -5.46 -1.31
N TYR A 201 -12.61 -6.15 -2.05
CA TYR A 201 -11.43 -6.82 -1.48
C TYR A 201 -10.38 -5.81 -1.03
N PHE A 202 -10.17 -4.73 -1.81
CA PHE A 202 -9.33 -3.62 -1.38
C PHE A 202 -9.78 -3.06 -0.02
N TRP A 203 -11.08 -2.77 0.16
CA TRP A 203 -11.60 -2.23 1.41
C TRP A 203 -11.49 -3.21 2.59
N LYS A 204 -11.66 -4.52 2.34
CA LYS A 204 -11.41 -5.56 3.35
C LYS A 204 -9.96 -5.55 3.84
N VAL A 205 -8.99 -5.39 2.94
CA VAL A 205 -7.57 -5.30 3.28
C VAL A 205 -7.25 -3.96 3.97
N TYR A 206 -7.73 -2.85 3.43
CA TYR A 206 -7.56 -1.51 4.01
C TYR A 206 -8.12 -1.41 5.44
N GLY A 207 -9.20 -2.14 5.74
CA GLY A 207 -9.79 -2.19 7.08
C GLY A 207 -8.88 -2.79 8.15
N VAL A 208 -7.88 -3.59 7.77
CA VAL A 208 -6.97 -4.27 8.70
C VAL A 208 -5.52 -3.79 8.61
N TYR A 209 -5.14 -3.14 7.51
CA TYR A 209 -3.78 -2.64 7.27
C TYR A 209 -3.81 -1.26 6.61
N LYS A 210 -3.04 -0.32 7.18
CA LYS A 210 -2.91 1.05 6.67
C LYS A 210 -1.47 1.53 6.74
N ASP A 211 -0.95 1.92 5.58
CA ASP A 211 0.23 2.77 5.42
C ASP A 211 -0.11 3.98 4.53
N ALA A 212 0.85 4.86 4.29
CA ALA A 212 0.63 6.08 3.49
C ALA A 212 0.13 5.78 2.06
N ASP A 213 0.61 4.71 1.44
CA ASP A 213 0.20 4.31 0.09
C ASP A 213 -1.25 3.80 0.09
N MET A 214 -1.59 2.91 1.01
CA MET A 214 -2.95 2.36 1.14
C MET A 214 -3.97 3.44 1.48
N VAL A 215 -3.61 4.40 2.32
CA VAL A 215 -4.45 5.58 2.60
C VAL A 215 -4.62 6.44 1.36
N SER A 216 -3.56 6.67 0.59
CA SER A 216 -3.64 7.46 -0.65
C SER A 216 -4.56 6.78 -1.67
N LEU A 217 -4.47 5.46 -1.84
CA LEU A 217 -5.38 4.69 -2.69
C LEU A 217 -6.83 4.78 -2.21
N ALA A 218 -7.07 4.66 -0.90
CA ALA A 218 -8.41 4.76 -0.33
C ALA A 218 -9.03 6.15 -0.59
N LEU A 219 -8.27 7.22 -0.37
CA LEU A 219 -8.71 8.58 -0.67
C LEU A 219 -8.93 8.80 -2.17
N ASP A 220 -8.04 8.29 -3.02
CA ASP A 220 -8.19 8.36 -4.47
C ASP A 220 -9.47 7.65 -4.94
N ARG A 221 -9.80 6.48 -4.38
CA ARG A 221 -11.07 5.81 -4.69
C ARG A 221 -12.27 6.67 -4.33
N LEU A 222 -12.33 7.16 -3.09
CA LEU A 222 -13.44 7.99 -2.61
C LEU A 222 -13.63 9.24 -3.48
N TRP A 223 -12.53 9.85 -3.88
CA TRP A 223 -12.52 10.97 -4.83
C TRP A 223 -13.07 10.56 -6.21
N SER A 224 -12.58 9.45 -6.77
CA SER A 224 -12.97 8.97 -8.11
C SER A 224 -14.48 8.71 -8.24
N ILE A 225 -15.12 8.23 -7.17
CA ILE A 225 -16.56 7.98 -7.14
C ILE A 225 -17.38 9.19 -6.68
N LYS A 226 -16.73 10.34 -6.45
CA LYS A 226 -17.34 11.57 -5.93
C LYS A 226 -18.05 11.37 -4.58
N ASP A 227 -17.57 10.44 -3.76
CA ASP A 227 -18.03 10.31 -2.38
C ASP A 227 -17.31 11.34 -1.51
N TYR A 228 -17.73 12.59 -1.63
CA TYR A 228 -17.10 13.71 -0.94
C TYR A 228 -17.22 13.60 0.59
N LYS A 229 -18.33 13.05 1.11
CA LYS A 229 -18.53 12.84 2.55
C LYS A 229 -17.59 11.75 3.07
N GLY A 230 -17.50 10.64 2.34
CA GLY A 230 -16.54 9.57 2.63
C GLY A 230 -15.10 10.09 2.53
N TYR A 231 -14.77 10.89 1.52
CA TYR A 231 -13.45 11.49 1.35
C TYR A 231 -13.07 12.35 2.56
N ILE A 232 -13.95 13.28 2.99
CA ILE A 232 -13.72 14.11 4.17
C ILE A 232 -13.46 13.24 5.40
N SER A 233 -14.33 12.26 5.65
CA SER A 233 -14.23 11.39 6.82
C SER A 233 -12.93 10.57 6.81
N GLY A 234 -12.57 10.01 5.65
CA GLY A 234 -11.32 9.27 5.47
C GLY A 234 -10.09 10.16 5.60
N PHE A 235 -10.12 11.37 5.05
CA PHE A 235 -9.03 12.32 5.12
C PHE A 235 -8.77 12.75 6.58
N GLU A 236 -9.81 13.16 7.31
CA GLU A 236 -9.70 13.58 8.71
C GLU A 236 -9.21 12.45 9.62
N ALA A 237 -9.66 11.21 9.38
CA ALA A 237 -9.24 10.05 10.15
C ALA A 237 -7.75 9.70 9.96
N ASN A 238 -7.13 10.09 8.84
CA ASN A 238 -5.78 9.64 8.48
C ASN A 238 -4.73 10.77 8.42
N ARG A 239 -5.12 12.04 8.19
CA ARG A 239 -4.18 13.16 7.93
C ARG A 239 -3.17 13.46 9.06
N LYS A 240 -3.47 13.03 10.30
CA LYS A 240 -2.57 13.19 11.44
C LYS A 240 -1.58 12.04 11.61
N SER A 241 -1.94 10.85 11.12
CA SER A 241 -1.16 9.61 11.30
C SER A 241 -0.28 9.28 10.11
N TYR A 242 -0.62 9.81 8.93
CA TYR A 242 0.07 9.51 7.69
C TYR A 242 0.45 10.79 6.96
N SER A 243 1.65 10.80 6.36
CA SER A 243 2.09 11.88 5.49
C SER A 243 1.30 11.83 4.18
N LEU A 244 0.37 12.77 4.01
CA LEU A 244 -0.44 12.89 2.79
C LEU A 244 0.16 13.95 1.85
N GLU A 245 0.04 13.70 0.56
CA GLU A 245 0.44 14.66 -0.47
C GLU A 245 -0.47 15.89 -0.50
N SER A 246 0.02 17.01 -1.05
CA SER A 246 -0.75 18.25 -1.15
C SER A 246 -2.04 18.09 -1.96
N GLY A 247 -2.03 17.20 -2.97
CA GLY A 247 -3.23 16.86 -3.73
C GLY A 247 -4.37 16.34 -2.85
N ALA A 248 -4.06 15.59 -1.79
CA ALA A 248 -5.06 15.08 -0.86
C ALA A 248 -5.73 16.20 -0.05
N PHE A 249 -4.96 17.21 0.38
CA PHE A 249 -5.48 18.40 1.06
C PHE A 249 -6.36 19.24 0.14
N CYS A 250 -5.95 19.43 -1.12
CA CYS A 250 -6.76 20.18 -2.09
C CYS A 250 -8.09 19.50 -2.39
N ARG A 251 -8.07 18.17 -2.58
CA ARG A 251 -9.30 17.38 -2.75
C ARG A 251 -10.17 17.40 -1.48
N ALA A 252 -9.59 17.50 -0.28
CA ALA A 252 -10.36 17.68 0.94
C ALA A 252 -11.09 19.02 0.95
N VAL A 253 -10.38 20.11 0.69
CA VAL A 253 -10.96 21.47 0.57
C VAL A 253 -12.09 21.50 -0.47
N GLU A 254 -11.87 20.87 -1.63
CA GLU A 254 -12.89 20.79 -2.67
C GLU A 254 -14.10 19.95 -2.22
N SER A 255 -13.87 18.82 -1.54
CA SER A 255 -14.95 17.97 -1.00
C SER A 255 -15.81 18.73 0.02
N TYR A 256 -15.19 19.55 0.89
CA TYR A 256 -15.94 20.42 1.81
C TYR A 256 -16.82 21.43 1.05
N LYS A 257 -16.28 22.07 0.01
CA LYS A 257 -17.06 22.97 -0.86
C LYS A 257 -18.24 22.26 -1.53
N GLN A 258 -18.02 21.08 -2.10
CA GLN A 258 -19.06 20.28 -2.79
C GLN A 258 -20.17 19.81 -1.84
N THR A 259 -19.85 19.62 -0.55
CA THR A 259 -20.84 19.23 0.47
C THR A 259 -21.49 20.42 1.17
N GLY A 260 -21.04 21.65 0.88
CA GLY A 260 -21.49 22.86 1.57
C GLY A 260 -21.07 22.93 3.04
N ALA A 261 -20.13 22.08 3.45
CA ALA A 261 -19.63 22.05 4.83
C ALA A 261 -18.49 23.06 5.01
N ASP A 262 -18.42 23.66 6.19
CA ASP A 262 -17.30 24.50 6.58
C ASP A 262 -16.05 23.66 6.83
N PHE A 263 -14.88 24.25 6.62
CA PHE A 263 -13.60 23.59 6.82
C PHE A 263 -12.58 24.52 7.48
N ASP A 264 -11.63 23.93 8.18
CA ASP A 264 -10.52 24.65 8.77
C ASP A 264 -9.62 25.25 7.67
N CYS A 265 -9.52 26.58 7.65
CA CYS A 265 -8.72 27.29 6.66
C CYS A 265 -7.22 26.91 6.70
N ALA A 266 -6.72 26.30 7.78
CA ALA A 266 -5.38 25.72 7.82
C ALA A 266 -5.19 24.56 6.82
N LEU A 267 -6.26 23.95 6.30
CA LEU A 267 -6.15 22.96 5.22
C LEU A 267 -5.57 23.55 3.92
N LEU A 268 -5.76 24.86 3.69
CA LEU A 268 -5.15 25.55 2.56
C LEU A 268 -3.62 25.57 2.67
N ASP A 269 -3.08 25.43 3.89
CA ASP A 269 -1.63 25.39 4.09
C ASP A 269 -1.00 24.15 3.48
N GLY A 270 -1.67 23.00 3.60
CA GLY A 270 -1.24 21.73 3.01
C GLY A 270 -1.60 21.59 1.53
N CYS A 271 -2.68 22.24 1.08
CA CYS A 271 -3.09 22.23 -0.33
C CYS A 271 -2.15 23.07 -1.21
N ILE A 272 -1.91 24.33 -0.82
CA ILE A 272 -1.17 25.29 -1.64
C ILE A 272 0.25 25.43 -1.09
N LYS A 273 1.23 24.83 -1.75
CA LYS A 273 2.64 24.89 -1.30
C LYS A 273 3.25 26.27 -1.49
N ASP A 274 2.97 26.91 -2.62
CA ASP A 274 3.53 28.22 -2.95
C ASP A 274 2.76 29.32 -2.21
N LYS A 275 3.39 29.90 -1.18
CA LYS A 275 2.80 30.94 -0.32
C LYS A 275 2.87 32.32 -0.96
N ASN A 276 2.35 32.45 -2.17
CA ASN A 276 2.32 33.68 -2.94
C ASN A 276 1.08 34.55 -2.62
N ALA A 277 0.90 35.65 -3.36
CA ALA A 277 -0.24 36.55 -3.17
C ALA A 277 -1.60 35.84 -3.39
N ASP A 278 -1.71 34.91 -4.34
CA ASP A 278 -2.96 34.15 -4.58
C ASP A 278 -3.31 33.24 -3.39
N PHE A 279 -2.30 32.65 -2.75
CA PHE A 279 -2.46 31.92 -1.51
C PHE A 279 -2.99 32.84 -0.39
N ALA A 280 -2.36 34.00 -0.17
CA ALA A 280 -2.79 34.96 0.85
C ALA A 280 -4.22 35.45 0.60
N LYS A 281 -4.58 35.72 -0.67
CA LYS A 281 -5.94 36.07 -1.10
C LYS A 281 -6.94 34.97 -0.72
N THR A 282 -6.64 33.73 -1.10
CA THR A 282 -7.52 32.58 -0.89
C THR A 282 -7.69 32.24 0.59
N LYS A 283 -6.60 32.23 1.36
CA LYS A 283 -6.62 31.95 2.80
C LYS A 283 -7.41 33.02 3.55
N THR A 284 -7.23 34.29 3.22
CA THR A 284 -7.96 35.39 3.86
C THR A 284 -9.45 35.35 3.55
N ALA A 285 -9.82 35.05 2.30
CA ALA A 285 -11.21 34.84 1.94
C ALA A 285 -11.87 33.75 2.80
N CYS A 286 -11.16 32.63 3.00
CA CYS A 286 -11.61 31.55 3.88
C CYS A 286 -11.78 32.03 5.33
N LEU A 287 -10.78 32.69 5.90
CA LEU A 287 -10.79 33.16 7.29
C LEU A 287 -11.95 34.13 7.54
N ILE A 288 -12.15 35.08 6.63
CA ILE A 288 -13.28 36.02 6.68
C ILE A 288 -14.62 35.28 6.60
N LYS A 289 -14.77 34.35 5.65
CA LYS A 289 -16.01 33.57 5.50
C LYS A 289 -16.31 32.72 6.74
N SER A 290 -15.29 32.17 7.39
CA SER A 290 -15.44 31.40 8.63
C SER A 290 -15.81 32.26 9.84
N GLY A 291 -15.85 33.59 9.69
CA GLY A 291 -16.15 34.52 10.78
C GLY A 291 -15.02 34.61 11.81
N LYS A 292 -13.78 34.26 11.44
CA LYS A 292 -12.65 34.29 12.38
C LYS A 292 -12.43 35.72 12.89
N PRO A 293 -12.53 35.95 14.21
CA PRO A 293 -12.21 37.25 14.79
C PRO A 293 -10.68 37.41 14.87
N ASN A 294 -10.19 38.63 14.67
CA ASN A 294 -8.78 38.98 14.72
C ASN A 294 -7.88 38.12 13.81
N LEU A 295 -7.49 38.70 12.68
CA LEU A 295 -6.65 38.06 11.66
C LEU A 295 -5.18 38.47 11.76
N ASP A 296 -4.75 39.18 12.81
CA ASP A 296 -3.40 39.76 12.92
C ASP A 296 -2.29 38.75 12.65
N ALA A 297 -2.30 37.63 13.36
CA ALA A 297 -1.29 36.58 13.20
C ALA A 297 -1.36 35.90 11.82
N ASP A 298 -2.56 35.72 11.26
CA ASP A 298 -2.72 35.09 9.94
C ASP A 298 -2.17 36.01 8.84
N ILE A 299 -2.54 37.29 8.85
CA ILE A 299 -2.10 38.28 7.87
C ILE A 299 -0.60 38.54 8.00
N ASP A 300 -0.09 38.72 9.23
CA ASP A 300 1.33 38.97 9.48
C ASP A 300 2.20 37.76 9.06
N SER A 301 1.64 36.55 9.07
CA SER A 301 2.37 35.35 8.62
C SER A 301 2.64 35.30 7.11
N PHE A 302 1.96 36.11 6.29
CA PHE A 302 2.14 36.10 4.84
C PHE A 302 3.43 36.74 4.37
N GLY A 303 4.09 37.56 5.19
CA GLY A 303 5.31 38.27 4.80
C GLY A 303 5.13 39.05 3.50
N SER A 304 5.97 38.80 2.49
CA SER A 304 5.91 39.49 1.20
C SER A 304 4.64 39.22 0.39
N ALA A 305 3.90 38.14 0.68
CA ALA A 305 2.65 37.81 0.00
C ALA A 305 1.44 38.61 0.50
N VAL A 306 1.61 39.47 1.51
CA VAL A 306 0.54 40.28 2.10
C VAL A 306 -0.13 41.23 1.08
N SER A 307 0.48 41.50 -0.07
CA SER A 307 -0.20 42.22 -1.16
C SER A 307 -1.44 41.48 -1.70
N GLY A 308 -1.52 40.16 -1.53
CA GLY A 308 -2.66 39.36 -1.93
C GLY A 308 -3.97 39.67 -1.19
N VAL A 309 -3.90 40.39 -0.06
CA VAL A 309 -5.08 40.74 0.74
C VAL A 309 -5.66 42.11 0.47
N CYS A 310 -5.08 42.91 -0.44
CA CYS A 310 -5.49 44.30 -0.69
C CYS A 310 -6.99 44.49 -0.92
N GLU A 311 -7.65 43.58 -1.66
CA GLU A 311 -9.10 43.63 -1.92
C GLU A 311 -9.94 43.48 -0.63
N TYR A 312 -9.43 42.77 0.37
CA TYR A 312 -10.13 42.52 1.64
C TYR A 312 -9.84 43.57 2.70
N VAL A 313 -8.79 44.39 2.55
CA VAL A 313 -8.38 45.38 3.56
C VAL A 313 -9.51 46.32 3.96
N PRO A 314 -10.30 46.93 3.05
CA PRO A 314 -11.42 47.78 3.45
C PRO A 314 -12.43 47.06 4.35
N TYR A 315 -12.76 45.80 4.04
CA TYR A 315 -13.65 44.99 4.86
C TYR A 315 -13.03 44.68 6.23
N MET A 316 -11.75 44.28 6.27
CA MET A 316 -11.03 44.01 7.52
C MET A 316 -10.97 45.24 8.43
N ILE A 317 -10.82 46.44 7.87
CA ILE A 317 -10.85 47.69 8.63
C ILE A 317 -12.26 47.99 9.13
N ASP A 318 -13.28 47.89 8.27
CA ASP A 318 -14.66 48.18 8.66
C ASP A 318 -15.14 47.32 9.83
N LYS A 319 -14.75 46.04 9.79
CA LYS A 319 -15.09 45.02 10.79
C LYS A 319 -14.09 44.89 11.94
N ASN A 320 -13.05 45.73 11.99
CA ASN A 320 -11.97 45.65 13.00
C ASN A 320 -11.35 44.25 13.11
N LEU A 321 -11.16 43.57 11.98
CA LEU A 321 -10.57 42.24 11.92
C LEU A 321 -9.04 42.28 11.91
N TYR A 322 -8.42 43.43 11.64
CA TYR A 322 -6.96 43.54 11.53
C TYR A 322 -6.43 44.87 12.06
N ASP A 323 -5.43 44.77 12.93
CA ASP A 323 -4.59 45.84 13.47
C ASP A 323 -3.14 45.35 13.71
N GLY A 324 -2.67 44.40 12.90
CA GLY A 324 -1.36 43.78 13.02
C GLY A 324 -0.17 44.66 12.59
N LYS A 325 1.01 44.04 12.49
CA LYS A 325 2.28 44.73 12.24
C LYS A 325 2.50 45.06 10.76
N SER A 326 1.92 44.28 9.86
CA SER A 326 2.11 44.42 8.41
C SER A 326 1.22 45.50 7.78
N PHE A 327 0.55 46.32 8.60
CA PHE A 327 -0.45 47.28 8.11
C PHE A 327 0.14 48.29 7.12
N GLY A 328 1.37 48.77 7.36
CA GLY A 328 2.08 49.65 6.43
C GLY A 328 2.40 49.02 5.06
N GLU A 329 2.31 47.71 4.90
CA GLU A 329 2.51 47.06 3.59
C GLU A 329 1.33 47.33 2.64
N PHE A 330 0.17 47.73 3.18
CA PHE A 330 -0.98 48.13 2.35
C PHE A 330 -0.79 49.45 1.61
N ALA A 331 0.30 50.17 1.85
CA ALA A 331 0.71 51.30 1.01
C ALA A 331 0.98 50.90 -0.46
N ALA A 332 1.35 49.64 -0.70
CA ALA A 332 1.58 49.11 -2.05
C ALA A 332 0.28 48.63 -2.74
N CYS A 333 -0.86 48.66 -2.04
CA CYS A 333 -2.12 48.18 -2.60
C CYS A 333 -2.66 49.11 -3.69
N PRO A 334 -3.22 48.56 -4.79
CA PRO A 334 -3.86 49.38 -5.84
C PRO A 334 -5.00 50.28 -5.32
N ASN A 335 -5.72 49.82 -4.29
CA ASN A 335 -6.81 50.54 -3.62
C ASN A 335 -6.35 51.33 -2.38
N LYS A 336 -5.07 51.70 -2.26
CA LYS A 336 -4.51 52.38 -1.07
C LYS A 336 -5.30 53.63 -0.64
N PHE A 337 -5.87 54.38 -1.58
CA PHE A 337 -6.61 55.61 -1.25
C PHE A 337 -8.02 55.33 -0.72
N ASP A 338 -8.65 54.21 -1.12
CA ASP A 338 -9.92 53.77 -0.53
C ASP A 338 -9.69 53.30 0.91
N ILE A 339 -8.58 52.60 1.14
CA ILE A 339 -8.10 52.21 2.48
C ILE A 339 -7.85 53.45 3.33
N ALA A 340 -7.12 54.44 2.80
CA ALA A 340 -6.80 55.69 3.49
C ALA A 340 -8.06 56.49 3.88
N GLU A 341 -9.00 56.64 2.94
CA GLU A 341 -10.28 57.30 3.20
C GLU A 341 -11.07 56.61 4.33
N LEU A 342 -11.13 55.28 4.31
CA LEU A 342 -11.83 54.51 5.33
C LEU A 342 -11.17 54.66 6.71
N LEU A 343 -9.83 54.62 6.78
CA LEU A 343 -9.09 54.83 8.03
C LEU A 343 -9.33 56.24 8.60
N TYR A 344 -9.34 57.25 7.74
CA TYR A 344 -9.67 58.62 8.13
C TYR A 344 -11.07 58.71 8.75
N ARG A 345 -12.09 58.16 8.06
CA ARG A 345 -13.48 58.15 8.56
C ARG A 345 -13.63 57.41 9.89
N LYS A 346 -12.88 56.32 10.06
CA LYS A 346 -12.83 55.52 11.30
C LYS A 346 -11.90 56.13 12.37
N LYS A 347 -11.29 57.29 12.11
CA LYS A 347 -10.36 58.01 13.01
C LYS A 347 -9.13 57.19 13.42
N ARG A 348 -8.70 56.23 12.58
CA ARG A 348 -7.50 55.40 12.80
C ARG A 348 -6.26 56.10 12.21
N PHE A 349 -5.93 57.28 12.75
CA PHE A 349 -4.95 58.18 12.15
C PHE A 349 -3.50 57.64 12.13
N GLY A 350 -3.10 56.84 13.14
CA GLY A 350 -1.78 56.19 13.13
C GLY A 350 -1.61 55.22 11.95
N ARG A 351 -2.63 54.38 11.70
CA ARG A 351 -2.64 53.44 10.57
C ARG A 351 -2.79 54.15 9.23
N LEU A 352 -3.55 55.24 9.19
CA LEU A 352 -3.61 56.11 8.01
C LEU A 352 -2.22 56.62 7.64
N LEU A 353 -1.43 57.05 8.62
CA LEU A 353 -0.07 57.52 8.40
C LEU A 353 0.82 56.41 7.82
N GLU A 354 0.78 55.19 8.38
CA GLU A 354 1.57 54.05 7.87
C GLU A 354 1.31 53.73 6.39
N VAL A 355 0.06 53.90 5.93
CA VAL A 355 -0.34 53.63 4.54
C VAL A 355 0.02 54.81 3.62
N ALA A 356 -0.25 56.05 4.04
CA ALA A 356 -0.10 57.23 3.19
C ALA A 356 1.34 57.77 3.14
N SER A 357 2.14 57.61 4.19
CA SER A 357 3.45 58.28 4.31
C SER A 357 4.55 57.69 3.43
N LYS A 358 4.32 56.53 2.81
CA LYS A 358 5.30 55.86 1.93
C LYS A 358 5.27 56.40 0.49
N GLY A 359 4.21 57.12 0.10
CA GLY A 359 4.08 57.69 -1.24
C GLY A 359 4.49 59.17 -1.32
N THR A 360 4.60 59.68 -2.54
CA THR A 360 5.03 61.06 -2.83
C THR A 360 4.07 61.83 -3.72
N ASP A 361 2.88 61.28 -4.00
CA ASP A 361 1.88 61.95 -4.84
C ASP A 361 1.02 62.91 -4.00
N ASP A 362 0.32 63.82 -4.68
CA ASP A 362 -0.54 64.81 -4.01
C ASP A 362 -1.58 64.19 -3.07
N ARG A 363 -2.16 63.04 -3.44
CA ARG A 363 -3.11 62.31 -2.57
C ARG A 363 -2.44 61.65 -1.37
N ASP A 364 -1.18 61.22 -1.48
CA ASP A 364 -0.42 60.68 -0.35
C ASP A 364 -0.15 61.78 0.69
N TYR A 365 0.31 62.94 0.23
CA TYR A 365 0.49 64.11 1.09
C TYR A 365 -0.83 64.60 1.68
N TYR A 366 -1.92 64.55 0.91
CA TYR A 366 -3.25 64.90 1.41
C TYR A 366 -3.69 64.04 2.59
N TYR A 367 -3.62 62.72 2.47
CA TYR A 367 -4.00 61.81 3.57
C TYR A 367 -2.99 61.85 4.73
N THR A 368 -1.71 62.07 4.44
CA THR A 368 -0.68 62.30 5.48
C THR A 368 -0.98 63.55 6.31
N ALA A 369 -1.40 64.65 5.65
CA ALA A 369 -1.80 65.87 6.34
C ALA A 369 -3.03 65.63 7.22
N LEU A 370 -4.08 64.98 6.68
CA LEU A 370 -5.29 64.63 7.45
C LEU A 370 -4.97 63.74 8.68
N ALA A 371 -4.07 62.78 8.54
CA ALA A 371 -3.63 61.94 9.66
C ALA A 371 -2.99 62.78 10.77
N HIS A 372 -2.06 63.68 10.42
CA HIS A 372 -1.41 64.56 11.39
C HIS A 372 -2.37 65.54 12.05
N ILE A 373 -3.34 66.09 11.32
CA ILE A 373 -4.42 66.91 11.90
C ILE A 373 -5.20 66.09 12.92
N GLY A 374 -5.63 64.88 12.56
CA GLY A 374 -6.37 63.99 13.46
C GLY A 374 -5.58 63.56 14.71
N MET A 375 -4.25 63.54 14.63
CA MET A 375 -3.35 63.29 15.77
C MET A 375 -2.96 64.57 16.55
N GLY A 376 -3.37 65.76 16.10
CA GLY A 376 -3.04 67.04 16.74
C GLY A 376 -1.67 67.62 16.38
N ASP A 377 -0.92 67.03 15.43
CA ASP A 377 0.40 67.50 15.00
C ASP A 377 0.28 68.48 13.82
N ARG A 378 -0.17 69.70 14.12
CA ARG A 378 -0.42 70.74 13.10
C ARG A 378 0.82 71.13 12.31
N ASN A 379 2.01 71.08 12.93
CA ASN A 379 3.27 71.41 12.27
C ASN A 379 3.59 70.40 11.15
N LYS A 380 3.49 69.10 11.43
CA LYS A 380 3.69 68.08 10.40
C LYS A 380 2.57 68.06 9.37
N ALA A 381 1.34 68.35 9.77
CA ALA A 381 0.24 68.51 8.82
C ALA A 381 0.50 69.63 7.80
N SER A 382 0.93 70.81 8.26
CA SER A 382 1.29 71.93 7.40
C SER A 382 2.47 71.58 6.47
N ALA A 383 3.50 70.92 7.00
CA ALA A 383 4.66 70.49 6.20
C ALA A 383 4.27 69.49 5.09
N ALA A 384 3.32 68.58 5.34
CA ALA A 384 2.79 67.68 4.32
C ALA A 384 1.93 68.44 3.30
N ALA A 385 1.02 69.31 3.75
CA ALA A 385 0.12 70.08 2.88
C ALA A 385 0.86 71.02 1.90
N GLN A 386 2.01 71.57 2.30
CA GLN A 386 2.85 72.42 1.42
C GLN A 386 3.37 71.68 0.18
N LYS A 387 3.56 70.35 0.28
CA LYS A 387 4.09 69.52 -0.82
C LYS A 387 3.05 69.20 -1.91
N ILE A 388 1.76 69.38 -1.62
CA ILE A 388 0.66 69.11 -2.56
C ILE A 388 0.69 70.16 -3.69
N LYS A 389 0.60 69.77 -4.95
CA LYS A 389 0.55 70.70 -6.09
C LYS A 389 -0.89 71.02 -6.54
N ASN A 390 -1.79 70.05 -6.43
CA ASN A 390 -3.20 70.18 -6.77
C ASN A 390 -3.90 71.26 -5.91
N ALA A 391 -4.51 72.24 -6.60
CA ALA A 391 -5.12 73.41 -5.96
C ALA A 391 -6.35 73.06 -5.12
N ASP A 392 -7.19 72.12 -5.58
CA ASP A 392 -8.43 71.74 -4.89
C ASP A 392 -8.14 71.03 -3.56
N LEU A 393 -7.20 70.09 -3.57
CA LEU A 393 -6.75 69.40 -2.36
C LEU A 393 -6.11 70.37 -1.35
N LYS A 394 -5.33 71.35 -1.83
CA LYS A 394 -4.76 72.42 -1.00
C LYS A 394 -5.83 73.31 -0.38
N ALA A 395 -6.82 73.73 -1.17
CA ALA A 395 -7.91 74.57 -0.71
C ALA A 395 -8.74 73.88 0.38
N TYR A 396 -9.06 72.60 0.19
CA TYR A 396 -9.78 71.80 1.19
C TYR A 396 -9.01 71.70 2.52
N LEU A 397 -7.71 71.40 2.47
CA LEU A 397 -6.88 71.27 3.68
C LEU A 397 -6.65 72.60 4.41
N SER A 398 -6.54 73.70 3.68
CA SER A 398 -6.33 75.03 4.27
C SER A 398 -7.46 75.45 5.21
N GLY A 399 -8.67 74.93 5.00
CA GLY A 399 -9.80 75.10 5.91
C GLY A 399 -9.72 74.27 7.20
N GLN A 400 -8.89 73.23 7.23
CA GLN A 400 -8.76 72.29 8.37
C GLN A 400 -7.46 72.47 9.18
N VAL A 401 -6.48 73.21 8.66
CA VAL A 401 -5.16 73.43 9.31
C VAL A 401 -5.13 74.69 10.19
N LYS A 402 -6.20 75.51 10.21
CA LYS A 402 -6.38 76.64 11.15
C LYS A 402 -6.72 76.15 12.56
#